data_AF-A0A0F9LF92-F1
#
_entry.id   AF-A0A0F9LF92-F1
#
_cell.length_a   1.000
_cell.length_b   1.000
_cell.length_c   1.000
_cell.angle_alpha   90.00
_cell.angle_beta   90.00
_cell.angle_gamma   90.00
#
_symmetry.space_group_name_H-M   'P 1'
#
loop_
_entity.id
_entity.type
_entity.pdbx_description
1 polymer ?
#
loop_
_entity_poly.entity_id
_entity_poly.type
_entity_poly.pdbx_seq_one_letter_code
_entity_poly.pdbx_strand_id
1 'polypeptide(L)'
;MDNLNNLLSEFTPIAEPTPGAINDLLDILPPPEKLVDSKVPAKRWEVTKVMPRHREIMRRVLEGATYVQIAAAMGLHVQSIMLICTSPLFRGELEKLEESADFSVVKRAEELSNEALDTLKTLMRNARSEAIRKTSADSILDRAGYVKIEKRIIGIVGGEEVIRELGRRRRSAVAEEEEARVVNE
;
A
#
# COMPACT_ATOMS: atom_id res chain seq x y z
N MET A 1 36.75 9.21 8.87
CA MET A 1 35.64 9.46 9.82
C MET A 1 35.41 10.95 9.77
N ASP A 2 34.62 11.36 8.79
CA ASP A 2 34.49 12.76 8.42
C ASP A 2 33.38 13.40 9.25
N ASN A 3 33.73 14.52 9.87
CA ASN A 3 32.91 15.32 10.75
C ASN A 3 31.64 15.82 10.03
N LEU A 4 30.54 15.09 10.19
CA LEU A 4 29.19 15.47 9.73
C LEU A 4 28.51 16.53 10.63
N ASN A 5 29.27 17.27 11.44
CA ASN A 5 28.73 18.25 12.40
C ASN A 5 28.84 19.71 11.96
N ASN A 6 29.02 19.99 10.66
CA ASN A 6 29.11 21.37 10.18
C ASN A 6 28.07 21.71 9.08
N LEU A 7 26.83 21.27 9.28
CA LEU A 7 25.69 21.93 8.64
C LEU A 7 25.29 23.11 9.52
N LEU A 8 25.84 24.29 9.21
CA LEU A 8 25.30 25.57 9.66
C LEU A 8 23.82 25.61 9.24
N SER A 9 22.93 25.37 10.20
CA SER A 9 21.51 25.64 10.03
C SER A 9 21.34 27.15 10.01
N GLU A 10 21.52 27.77 8.85
CA GLU A 10 20.99 29.10 8.58
C GLU A 10 19.47 29.00 8.42
N PHE A 11 18.80 28.61 9.51
CA PHE A 11 17.39 28.86 9.67
C PHE A 11 17.28 30.33 10.07
N THR A 12 17.32 31.22 9.09
CA THR A 12 16.86 32.59 9.30
C THR A 12 15.40 32.51 9.71
N PRO A 13 15.01 32.91 10.94
CA PRO A 13 13.61 32.99 11.28
C PRO A 13 12.96 33.92 10.24
N ILE A 14 11.92 33.42 9.57
CA ILE A 14 11.10 34.25 8.69
C ILE A 14 10.70 35.44 9.55
N ALA A 15 11.24 36.61 9.21
CA ALA A 15 10.94 37.85 9.90
C ALA A 15 9.42 38.00 10.01
N GLU A 16 8.98 38.50 11.16
CA GLU A 16 7.57 38.73 11.47
C GLU A 16 6.82 39.20 10.22
N PRO A 17 5.67 38.58 9.89
CA PRO A 17 4.94 38.95 8.68
C PRO A 17 4.64 40.44 8.77
N THR A 18 5.22 41.21 7.85
CA THR A 18 4.92 42.64 7.70
C THR A 18 3.39 42.79 7.73
N PRO A 19 2.83 43.48 8.75
CA PRO A 19 1.39 43.65 8.85
C PRO A 19 0.96 44.52 7.67
N GLY A 20 0.33 43.89 6.67
CA GLY A 20 -0.12 44.54 5.44
C GLY A 20 -0.18 43.61 4.23
N ALA A 21 0.78 42.69 4.05
CA ALA A 21 0.93 42.02 2.75
C ALA A 21 -0.23 41.08 2.35
N ILE A 22 -0.93 40.44 3.30
CA ILE A 22 -2.07 39.54 3.01
C ILE A 22 -3.40 40.27 3.22
N ASN A 23 -3.49 41.17 4.21
CA ASN A 23 -4.72 41.90 4.51
C ASN A 23 -5.02 42.96 3.46
N ASP A 24 -4.01 43.59 2.85
CA ASP A 24 -4.23 44.57 1.78
C ASP A 24 -4.73 43.92 0.49
N LEU A 25 -4.46 42.61 0.29
CA LEU A 25 -5.00 41.83 -0.83
C LEU A 25 -6.45 41.38 -0.61
N LEU A 26 -6.87 41.25 0.66
CA LEU A 26 -8.26 40.90 1.01
C LEU A 26 -9.23 42.04 0.67
N ASP A 27 -8.79 43.30 0.70
CA ASP A 27 -9.61 44.46 0.33
C ASP A 27 -9.75 44.66 -1.19
N ILE A 28 -8.81 44.12 -1.99
CA ILE A 28 -8.86 44.14 -3.45
C ILE A 28 -9.74 43.02 -4.00
N LEU A 29 -9.85 41.91 -3.28
CA LEU A 29 -10.71 40.79 -3.65
C LEU A 29 -12.18 41.15 -3.38
N PRO A 30 -13.09 40.94 -4.35
CA PRO A 30 -14.51 41.11 -4.08
C PRO A 30 -14.91 40.16 -2.93
N PRO A 31 -15.78 40.60 -2.00
CA PRO A 31 -16.20 39.78 -0.87
C PRO A 31 -16.77 38.46 -1.37
N PRO A 32 -16.50 37.33 -0.69
CA PRO A 32 -16.84 35.98 -1.18
C PRO A 32 -18.33 35.79 -1.46
N GLU A 33 -19.19 36.62 -0.87
CA GLU A 33 -20.64 36.65 -1.13
C GLU A 33 -21.00 37.02 -2.58
N LYS A 34 -20.14 37.74 -3.30
CA LYS A 34 -20.37 38.15 -4.70
C LYS A 34 -19.87 37.15 -5.74
N LEU A 35 -19.15 36.11 -5.32
CA LEU A 35 -18.57 35.11 -6.22
C LEU A 35 -19.41 33.84 -6.34
N VAL A 36 -20.39 33.66 -5.46
CA VAL A 36 -21.33 32.53 -5.52
C VAL A 36 -22.64 33.05 -6.07
N ASP A 37 -22.86 32.85 -7.37
CA ASP A 37 -24.19 33.03 -7.97
C ASP A 37 -25.17 32.04 -7.30
N SER A 38 -25.76 32.46 -6.18
CA SER A 38 -26.72 31.70 -5.37
C SER A 38 -27.96 31.26 -6.14
N LYS A 39 -28.13 31.75 -7.36
CA LYS A 39 -29.23 31.41 -8.27
C LYS A 39 -29.00 30.16 -9.11
N VAL A 40 -27.76 29.66 -9.23
CA VAL A 40 -27.47 28.45 -10.01
C VAL A 40 -27.03 27.35 -9.05
N PRO A 41 -27.88 26.34 -8.76
CA PRO A 41 -27.43 25.20 -7.96
C PRO A 41 -26.24 24.56 -8.69
N ALA A 42 -25.14 24.33 -7.97
CA ALA A 42 -23.96 23.68 -8.53
C ALA A 42 -24.38 22.35 -9.15
N LYS A 43 -24.36 22.29 -10.48
CA LYS A 43 -24.72 21.07 -11.22
C LYS A 43 -23.71 20.00 -10.83
N ARG A 44 -24.20 18.95 -10.15
CA ARG A 44 -23.36 17.80 -9.79
C ARG A 44 -22.84 17.17 -11.09
N TRP A 45 -21.55 16.85 -11.10
CA TRP A 45 -20.95 16.14 -12.22
C TRP A 45 -21.53 14.73 -12.29
N GLU A 46 -22.00 14.33 -13.47
CA GLU A 46 -22.59 13.02 -13.69
C GLU A 46 -22.15 12.45 -15.04
N VAL A 47 -21.99 11.12 -15.08
CA VAL A 47 -21.66 10.40 -16.32
C VAL A 47 -22.93 10.30 -17.18
N THR A 48 -22.94 11.00 -18.31
CA THR A 48 -24.09 10.96 -19.24
C THR A 48 -24.08 9.72 -20.14
N LYS A 49 -22.90 9.13 -20.41
CA LYS A 49 -22.75 7.98 -21.31
C LYS A 49 -21.59 7.08 -20.88
N VAL A 50 -21.79 5.76 -20.97
CA VAL A 50 -20.69 4.79 -20.80
C VAL A 50 -19.75 4.88 -21.99
N MET A 51 -18.52 5.30 -21.75
CA MET A 51 -17.43 5.26 -22.73
C MET A 51 -16.65 3.93 -22.62
N PRO A 52 -15.88 3.52 -23.66
CA PRO A 52 -15.03 2.33 -23.59
C PRO A 52 -14.11 2.31 -22.36
N ARG A 53 -13.60 3.48 -21.96
CA ARG A 53 -12.79 3.64 -20.75
C ARG A 53 -13.55 3.29 -19.47
N HIS A 54 -14.83 3.63 -19.39
CA HIS A 54 -15.67 3.26 -18.24
C HIS A 54 -15.94 1.75 -18.20
N ARG A 55 -16.09 1.09 -19.36
CA ARG A 55 -16.23 -0.38 -19.43
C ARG A 55 -14.97 -1.10 -18.95
N GLU A 56 -13.81 -0.54 -19.26
CA GLU A 56 -12.55 -1.06 -18.74
C GLU A 56 -12.45 -0.92 -17.21
N ILE A 57 -12.88 0.22 -16.66
CA ILE A 57 -12.97 0.42 -15.22
C ILE A 57 -13.93 -0.61 -14.60
N MET A 58 -15.13 -0.84 -15.20
CA MET A 58 -16.08 -1.86 -14.71
C MET A 58 -15.44 -3.24 -14.65
N ARG A 59 -14.75 -3.68 -15.72
CA ARG A 59 -14.11 -5.00 -15.74
C ARG A 59 -13.11 -5.17 -14.61
N ARG A 60 -12.25 -4.17 -14.38
CA ARG A 60 -11.28 -4.22 -13.27
C ARG A 60 -11.93 -4.20 -11.90
N VAL A 61 -13.05 -3.48 -11.74
CA VAL A 61 -13.82 -3.48 -10.50
C VAL A 61 -14.42 -4.87 -10.25
N LEU A 62 -14.98 -5.53 -11.26
CA LEU A 62 -15.50 -6.89 -11.16
C LEU A 62 -14.41 -7.93 -10.84
N GLU A 63 -13.19 -7.72 -11.34
CA GLU A 63 -12.02 -8.53 -10.97
C GLU A 63 -11.54 -8.29 -9.53
N GLY A 64 -12.12 -7.31 -8.81
CA GLY A 64 -11.76 -6.99 -7.43
C GLY A 64 -10.58 -6.02 -7.29
N ALA A 65 -10.18 -5.34 -8.37
CA ALA A 65 -9.11 -4.34 -8.29
C ALA A 65 -9.55 -3.10 -7.49
N THR A 66 -8.67 -2.63 -6.62
CA THR A 66 -8.91 -1.40 -5.83
C THR A 66 -8.85 -0.15 -6.71
N TYR A 67 -9.54 0.92 -6.31
CA TYR A 67 -9.55 2.18 -7.08
C TYR A 67 -8.14 2.77 -7.29
N VAL A 68 -7.23 2.55 -6.34
CA VAL A 68 -5.82 2.98 -6.46
C VAL A 68 -5.09 2.19 -7.54
N GLN A 69 -5.30 0.87 -7.62
CA GLN A 69 -4.70 0.02 -8.65
C GLN A 69 -5.23 0.38 -10.04
N ILE A 70 -6.55 0.63 -10.16
CA ILE A 70 -7.17 1.04 -11.43
C ILE A 70 -6.63 2.43 -11.86
N ALA A 71 -6.48 3.36 -10.92
CA ALA A 71 -5.91 4.69 -11.16
C ALA A 71 -4.50 4.59 -11.74
N ALA A 72 -3.64 3.82 -11.08
CA ALA A 72 -2.27 3.59 -11.50
C ALA A 72 -2.20 2.93 -12.89
N ALA A 73 -3.00 1.88 -13.12
CA ALA A 73 -3.01 1.15 -14.38
C ALA A 73 -3.52 1.99 -15.57
N MET A 74 -4.41 2.95 -15.32
CA MET A 74 -5.05 3.75 -16.38
C MET A 74 -4.46 5.15 -16.54
N GLY A 75 -3.47 5.52 -15.73
CA GLY A 75 -2.93 6.87 -15.69
C GLY A 75 -4.00 7.93 -15.35
N LEU A 76 -4.88 7.61 -14.41
CA LEU A 76 -5.97 8.49 -13.95
C LEU A 76 -5.78 8.89 -12.49
N HIS A 77 -6.38 10.01 -12.10
CA HIS A 77 -6.49 10.36 -10.70
C HIS A 77 -7.55 9.49 -9.99
N VAL A 78 -7.27 9.06 -8.76
CA VAL A 78 -8.17 8.19 -7.97
C VAL A 78 -9.56 8.79 -7.82
N GLN A 79 -9.64 10.11 -7.58
CA GLN A 79 -10.91 10.82 -7.44
C GLN A 79 -11.76 10.77 -8.72
N SER A 80 -11.15 10.75 -9.91
CA SER A 80 -11.88 10.63 -11.17
C SER A 80 -12.55 9.26 -11.28
N ILE A 81 -11.85 8.19 -10.87
CA ILE A 81 -12.43 6.84 -10.84
C ILE A 81 -13.55 6.76 -9.82
N MET A 82 -13.35 7.34 -8.63
CA MET A 82 -14.39 7.37 -7.60
C MET A 82 -15.66 8.05 -8.12
N LEU A 83 -15.53 9.22 -8.78
CA LEU A 83 -16.67 9.92 -9.39
C LEU A 83 -17.38 9.04 -10.43
N ILE A 84 -16.64 8.36 -11.30
CA ILE A 84 -17.19 7.43 -12.30
C ILE A 84 -17.96 6.28 -11.62
N CYS A 85 -17.34 5.59 -10.65
CA CYS A 85 -17.93 4.45 -9.94
C CYS A 85 -19.14 4.83 -9.08
N THR A 86 -19.19 6.07 -8.57
CA THR A 86 -20.35 6.56 -7.81
C THR A 86 -21.52 7.01 -8.69
N SER A 87 -21.33 7.13 -10.00
CA SER A 87 -22.40 7.59 -10.89
C SER A 87 -23.53 6.55 -11.01
N PRO A 88 -24.81 6.98 -10.99
CA PRO A 88 -25.95 6.05 -11.05
C PRO A 88 -25.94 5.16 -12.30
N LEU A 89 -25.56 5.75 -13.44
CA LEU A 89 -25.50 5.07 -14.72
C LEU A 89 -24.42 3.98 -14.74
N PHE A 90 -23.26 4.22 -14.12
CA PHE A 90 -22.22 3.20 -14.00
C PHE A 90 -22.67 2.05 -13.09
N ARG A 91 -23.28 2.36 -11.95
CA ARG A 91 -23.78 1.34 -11.01
C ARG A 91 -24.83 0.44 -11.64
N GLY A 92 -25.79 1.01 -12.36
CA GLY A 92 -26.83 0.21 -13.03
C GLY A 92 -26.28 -0.70 -14.13
N GLU A 93 -25.18 -0.32 -14.80
CA GLU A 93 -24.52 -1.20 -15.78
C GLU A 93 -23.65 -2.26 -15.10
N LEU A 94 -23.02 -1.92 -13.97
CA LEU A 94 -22.26 -2.87 -13.17
C LEU A 94 -23.18 -3.96 -12.59
N GLU A 95 -24.35 -3.58 -12.07
CA GLU A 95 -25.35 -4.51 -11.52
C GLU A 95 -25.85 -5.49 -12.59
N LYS A 96 -26.16 -5.02 -13.81
CA LYS A 96 -26.51 -5.91 -14.94
C LYS A 96 -25.39 -6.87 -15.29
N LEU A 97 -24.14 -6.41 -15.22
CA LEU A 97 -22.97 -7.26 -15.47
C LEU A 97 -22.80 -8.30 -14.36
N GLU A 98 -23.00 -7.93 -13.10
CA GLU A 98 -22.99 -8.85 -11.95
C GLU A 98 -24.10 -9.89 -12.08
N GLU A 99 -25.32 -9.50 -12.42
CA GLU A 99 -26.42 -10.45 -12.67
C GLU A 99 -26.12 -11.43 -13.81
N SER A 100 -25.42 -10.97 -14.85
CA SER A 100 -24.98 -11.81 -15.96
C SER A 100 -23.73 -12.65 -15.65
N ALA A 101 -23.00 -12.30 -14.59
CA ALA A 101 -21.79 -12.99 -14.20
C ALA A 101 -22.15 -14.31 -13.53
N ASP A 102 -21.54 -15.39 -14.02
CA ASP A 102 -21.80 -16.72 -13.48
C ASP A 102 -21.04 -16.93 -12.16
N PHE A 103 -21.64 -16.51 -11.06
CA PHE A 103 -21.12 -16.77 -9.71
C PHE A 103 -21.30 -18.23 -9.26
N SER A 104 -21.84 -19.12 -10.11
CA SER A 104 -22.04 -20.53 -9.74
C SER A 104 -20.73 -21.23 -9.37
N VAL A 105 -19.61 -20.84 -9.98
CA VAL A 105 -18.29 -21.42 -9.69
C VAL A 105 -17.80 -21.01 -8.30
N VAL A 106 -17.95 -19.74 -7.93
CA VAL A 106 -17.55 -19.23 -6.61
C VAL A 106 -18.42 -19.89 -5.54
N LYS A 107 -19.74 -19.90 -5.75
CA LYS A 107 -20.68 -20.53 -4.83
C LYS A 107 -20.41 -22.03 -4.66
N ARG A 108 -20.12 -22.73 -5.76
CA ARG A 108 -19.71 -24.16 -5.73
C ARG A 108 -18.40 -24.35 -4.98
N ALA A 109 -17.44 -23.44 -5.13
CA ALA A 109 -16.18 -23.51 -4.40
C ALA A 109 -16.39 -23.31 -2.89
N GLU A 110 -17.26 -22.37 -2.48
CA GLU A 110 -17.63 -22.17 -1.08
C GLU A 110 -18.32 -23.41 -0.49
N GLU A 111 -19.30 -23.97 -1.21
CA GLU A 111 -19.99 -25.20 -0.80
C GLU A 111 -19.01 -26.37 -0.62
N LEU A 112 -18.13 -26.60 -1.61
CA LEU A 112 -17.09 -27.64 -1.54
C LEU A 112 -16.08 -27.37 -0.42
N SER A 113 -15.79 -26.11 -0.10
CA SER A 113 -14.86 -25.76 0.98
C SER A 113 -15.43 -26.16 2.35
N ASN A 114 -16.73 -25.98 2.56
CA ASN A 114 -17.41 -26.39 3.80
C ASN A 114 -17.46 -27.90 3.92
N GLU A 115 -17.77 -28.60 2.83
CA GLU A 115 -17.73 -30.07 2.80
C GLU A 115 -16.30 -30.60 3.06
N ALA A 116 -15.29 -29.96 2.48
CA ALA A 116 -13.89 -30.31 2.73
C ALA A 116 -13.50 -30.11 4.21
N LEU A 117 -14.04 -29.10 4.89
CA LEU A 117 -13.80 -28.90 6.33
C LEU A 117 -14.49 -29.99 7.17
N ASP A 118 -15.70 -30.38 6.84
CA ASP A 118 -16.42 -31.45 7.54
C ASP A 118 -15.76 -32.82 7.34
N THR A 119 -15.25 -33.09 6.14
CA THR A 119 -14.46 -34.30 5.87
C THR A 119 -13.15 -34.29 6.65
N LEU A 120 -12.42 -33.18 6.72
CA LEU A 120 -11.22 -33.05 7.57
C LEU A 120 -11.52 -33.28 9.05
N LYS A 121 -12.62 -32.72 9.56
CA LYS A 121 -13.08 -32.94 10.94
C LYS A 121 -13.40 -34.41 11.20
N THR A 122 -14.02 -35.09 10.24
CA THR A 122 -14.35 -36.52 10.32
C THR A 122 -13.08 -37.37 10.29
N LEU A 123 -12.14 -37.08 9.38
CA LEU A 123 -10.85 -37.77 9.30
C LEU A 123 -10.03 -37.60 10.58
N MET A 124 -9.97 -36.38 11.14
CA MET A 124 -9.28 -36.11 12.39
C MET A 124 -9.79 -36.98 13.55
N ARG A 125 -11.11 -37.22 13.62
CA ARG A 125 -11.73 -37.98 14.72
C ARG A 125 -11.72 -39.49 14.49
N ASN A 126 -12.03 -39.93 13.27
CA ASN A 126 -12.40 -41.32 13.00
C ASN A 126 -11.40 -42.08 12.13
N ALA A 127 -10.38 -41.43 11.56
CA ALA A 127 -9.43 -42.14 10.70
C ALA A 127 -8.63 -43.19 11.49
N ARG A 128 -8.53 -44.39 10.92
CA ARG A 128 -7.78 -45.53 11.50
C ARG A 128 -6.28 -45.25 11.60
N SER A 129 -5.74 -44.47 10.67
CA SER A 129 -4.32 -44.09 10.66
C SER A 129 -4.07 -42.87 11.54
N GLU A 130 -3.16 -43.00 12.49
CA GLU A 130 -2.69 -41.88 13.33
C GLU A 130 -2.03 -40.77 12.53
N ALA A 131 -1.30 -41.13 11.47
CA ALA A 131 -0.66 -40.16 10.59
C ALA A 131 -1.70 -39.26 9.90
N ILE A 132 -2.83 -39.83 9.47
CA ILE A 132 -3.91 -39.06 8.84
C ILE A 132 -4.57 -38.15 9.88
N ARG A 133 -4.85 -38.66 11.09
CA ARG A 133 -5.44 -37.85 12.17
C ARG A 133 -4.58 -36.64 12.53
N LYS A 134 -3.26 -36.85 12.66
CA LYS A 134 -2.30 -35.77 12.93
C LYS A 134 -2.27 -34.75 11.79
N THR A 135 -2.15 -35.21 10.55
CA THR A 135 -2.09 -34.32 9.38
C THR A 135 -3.37 -33.49 9.23
N SER A 136 -4.54 -34.08 9.48
CA SER A 136 -5.81 -33.36 9.50
C SER A 136 -5.90 -32.35 10.65
N ALA A 137 -5.38 -32.67 11.83
CA ALA A 137 -5.34 -31.75 12.97
C ALA A 137 -4.42 -30.55 12.70
N ASP A 138 -3.20 -30.80 12.20
CA ASP A 138 -2.24 -29.76 11.84
C ASP A 138 -2.83 -28.83 10.75
N SER A 139 -3.48 -29.42 9.74
CA SER A 139 -4.18 -28.68 8.67
C SER A 139 -5.30 -27.75 9.17
N ILE A 140 -5.98 -28.12 10.27
CA ILE A 140 -7.02 -27.29 10.89
C ILE A 140 -6.37 -26.15 11.70
N LEU A 141 -5.30 -26.45 12.44
CA LEU A 141 -4.58 -25.45 13.24
C LEU A 141 -3.93 -24.37 12.37
N ASP A 142 -3.33 -24.76 11.24
CA ASP A 142 -2.71 -23.82 10.30
C ASP A 142 -3.76 -22.85 9.72
N ARG A 143 -4.95 -23.35 9.36
CA ARG A 143 -6.05 -22.51 8.84
C ARG A 143 -6.66 -21.61 9.91
N ALA A 144 -6.64 -22.02 11.17
CA ALA A 144 -7.02 -21.18 12.30
C ALA A 144 -5.96 -20.12 12.65
N GLY A 145 -4.81 -20.11 11.96
CA GLY A 145 -3.74 -19.13 12.15
C GLY A 145 -2.77 -19.48 13.28
N TYR A 146 -2.80 -20.70 13.80
CA TYR A 146 -1.83 -21.16 14.79
C TYR A 146 -0.52 -21.54 14.09
N VAL A 147 0.36 -20.56 13.89
CA VAL A 147 1.68 -20.79 13.31
C VAL A 147 2.68 -21.18 14.40
N LYS A 148 3.59 -22.12 14.09
CA LYS A 148 4.68 -22.49 14.99
C LYS A 148 5.57 -21.27 15.25
N ILE A 149 5.75 -20.92 16.52
CA ILE A 149 6.66 -19.84 16.93
C ILE A 149 8.10 -20.29 16.62
N GLU A 150 8.66 -19.77 15.53
CA GLU A 150 10.08 -19.92 15.24
C GLU A 150 10.88 -19.04 16.20
N LYS A 151 11.65 -19.69 17.08
CA LYS A 151 12.65 -18.99 17.88
C LYS A 151 13.76 -18.55 16.93
N ARG A 152 13.65 -17.33 16.40
CA ARG A 152 14.75 -16.68 15.69
C ARG A 152 15.84 -16.42 16.74
N ILE A 153 16.87 -17.25 16.76
CA ILE A 153 18.10 -16.97 17.50
C ILE A 153 18.64 -15.69 16.85
N ILE A 154 18.40 -14.55 17.50
CA ILE A 154 19.00 -13.28 17.12
C ILE A 154 20.50 -13.50 17.32
N GLY A 155 21.20 -13.69 16.21
CA GLY A 155 22.63 -13.89 16.19
C GLY A 155 23.30 -12.70 16.86
N ILE A 156 23.82 -12.95 18.05
CA ILE A 156 24.93 -12.16 18.60
C ILE A 156 26.01 -12.25 17.54
N VAL A 157 26.24 -11.14 16.82
CA VAL A 157 27.30 -11.03 15.81
C VAL A 157 28.58 -11.52 16.48
N GLY A 158 29.09 -12.65 16.01
CA GLY A 158 30.26 -13.30 16.60
C GLY A 158 31.41 -12.31 16.60
N GLY A 159 32.04 -12.10 17.76
CA GLY A 159 33.12 -11.13 17.92
C GLY A 159 34.25 -11.31 16.90
N GLU A 160 34.38 -12.49 16.29
CA GLU A 160 35.32 -12.80 15.23
C GLU A 160 35.10 -12.00 13.94
N GLU A 161 33.85 -11.75 13.51
CA GLU A 161 33.57 -10.90 12.34
C GLU A 161 33.91 -9.43 12.61
N VAL A 162 33.61 -8.95 13.82
CA VAL A 162 33.94 -7.58 14.25
C VAL A 162 35.46 -7.39 14.33
N ILE A 163 36.19 -8.36 14.88
CA ILE A 163 37.66 -8.34 14.95
C ILE A 163 38.28 -8.36 13.54
N ARG A 164 37.74 -9.17 12.62
CA ARG A 164 38.21 -9.25 11.23
C ARG A 164 37.97 -7.93 10.48
N GLU A 165 36.82 -7.29 10.70
CA GLU A 165 36.45 -6.01 10.09
C GLU A 165 37.31 -4.85 10.63
N LEU A 166 37.55 -4.80 11.95
CA LEU A 166 38.48 -3.83 12.57
C LEU A 166 39.91 -3.99 12.06
N GLY A 167 40.39 -5.23 11.91
CA GLY A 167 41.71 -5.52 11.36
C GLY A 167 41.86 -5.10 9.90
N ARG A 168 40.78 -5.16 9.10
CA ARG A 168 40.78 -4.71 7.70
C ARG A 168 40.92 -3.19 7.60
N ARG A 169 40.18 -2.43 8.43
CA ARG A 169 40.27 -0.96 8.48
C ARG A 169 41.62 -0.43 8.93
N ARG A 170 42.28 -1.12 9.86
CA ARG A 170 43.61 -0.71 10.33
C ARG A 170 44.69 -0.87 9.26
N ARG A 171 44.58 -1.90 8.41
CA ARG A 171 45.53 -2.12 7.31
C ARG A 171 45.36 -1.12 6.17
N SER A 172 44.12 -0.74 5.84
CA SER A 172 43.88 0.29 4.82
C SER A 172 44.38 1.67 5.26
N ALA A 173 44.18 2.03 6.53
CA ALA A 173 44.68 3.31 7.05
C ALA A 173 46.21 3.42 7.05
N VAL A 174 46.92 2.32 7.37
CA VAL A 174 48.39 2.31 7.32
C VAL A 174 48.90 2.37 5.87
N ALA A 175 48.23 1.72 4.93
CA ALA A 175 48.60 1.80 3.52
C ALA A 175 48.39 3.22 2.95
N GLU A 176 47.29 3.89 3.30
CA GLU A 176 47.03 5.29 2.93
C GLU A 176 48.06 6.26 3.53
N GLU A 177 48.51 6.02 4.77
CA GLU A 177 49.57 6.81 5.40
C GLU A 177 50.95 6.61 4.78
N GLU A 178 51.28 5.40 4.32
CA GLU A 178 52.53 5.12 3.60
C GLU A 178 52.54 5.73 2.19
N GLU A 179 51.43 5.64 1.46
CA GLU A 179 51.29 6.29 0.15
C GLU A 179 51.41 7.82 0.25
N ALA A 180 50.89 8.43 1.32
CA ALA A 180 51.02 9.87 1.56
C ALA A 180 52.45 10.33 1.90
N ARG A 181 53.32 9.44 2.40
CA ARG A 181 54.73 9.76 2.68
C ARG A 181 55.61 9.69 1.42
N VAL A 182 55.35 8.74 0.52
CA VAL A 182 56.14 8.56 -0.72
C VAL A 182 55.92 9.71 -1.73
N VAL A 183 54.79 10.42 -1.65
CA VAL A 183 54.48 11.56 -2.54
C VAL A 183 55.13 12.88 -2.06
N ASN A 184 55.64 12.93 -0.83
CA ASN A 184 56.24 14.13 -0.22
C ASN A 184 57.78 14.08 -0.10
N GLU A 185 58.44 13.07 -0.71
CA GLU A 185 59.90 12.98 -0.90
C GLU A 185 60.26 13.27 -2.37
#